data_AF-A0A8J7AL91-F1
#
_entry.id   AF-A0A8J7AL91-F1
#
_cell.length_a   1.000
_cell.length_b   1.000
_cell.length_c   1.000
_cell.angle_alpha   90.00
_cell.angle_beta   90.00
_cell.angle_gamma   90.00
#
_symmetry.space_group_name_H-M   'P 1'
#
loop_
_entity.id
_entity.type
_entity.pdbx_description
1 polymer ?
#
loop_
_entity_poly.entity_id
_entity_poly.type
_entity_poly.pdbx_seq_one_letter_code
_entity_poly.pdbx_strand_id
1 'polypeptide(L)'
;MPSPKILAKSFDYHEVYPCPVCRIGKISHMPLMEAMACDFCQEIFTVNLELQQIKMPSRQPPLVWRWNGFSWTEAQLEGVELGWGYG
;
A
#
# COMPACT_ATOMS: atom_id res chain seq x y z
N MET A 1 -23.90 -20.06 -0.22
CA MET A 1 -22.96 -19.10 -0.83
C MET A 1 -21.77 -18.98 0.09
N PRO A 2 -20.56 -19.42 -0.29
CA PRO A 2 -19.39 -19.28 0.57
C PRO A 2 -19.08 -17.80 0.75
N SER A 3 -18.75 -17.41 1.97
CA SER A 3 -18.50 -16.03 2.36
C SER A 3 -17.21 -15.51 1.72
N PRO A 4 -17.15 -14.24 1.28
CA PRO A 4 -15.99 -13.66 0.60
C PRO A 4 -14.72 -13.58 1.45
N LYS A 5 -14.79 -13.91 2.75
CA LYS A 5 -13.67 -13.87 3.69
C LYS A 5 -12.60 -14.93 3.44
N ILE A 6 -12.91 -16.00 2.69
CA ILE A 6 -12.00 -17.14 2.47
C ILE A 6 -10.91 -16.82 1.41
N LEU A 7 -11.11 -15.77 0.59
CA LEU A 7 -10.19 -15.40 -0.49
C LEU A 7 -9.28 -14.20 -0.19
N ALA A 8 -9.46 -13.52 0.94
CA ALA A 8 -8.65 -12.36 1.30
C ALA A 8 -7.23 -12.81 1.68
N LYS A 9 -6.22 -12.38 0.90
CA LYS A 9 -4.81 -12.70 1.14
C LYS A 9 -4.16 -11.59 1.96
N SER A 10 -3.52 -11.91 3.08
CA SER A 10 -2.73 -10.93 3.83
C SER A 10 -1.61 -10.35 2.97
N PHE A 11 -1.26 -9.10 3.24
CA PHE A 11 -0.09 -8.45 2.71
C PHE A 11 1.16 -9.13 3.26
N ASP A 12 2.01 -9.61 2.34
CA ASP A 12 3.25 -10.34 2.58
C ASP A 12 4.38 -9.60 1.86
N TYR A 13 5.51 -9.44 2.52
CA TYR A 13 6.63 -8.68 1.98
C TYR A 13 7.29 -9.32 0.75
N HIS A 14 7.23 -10.65 0.62
CA HIS A 14 7.88 -11.39 -0.46
C HIS A 14 7.02 -11.54 -1.72
N GLU A 15 5.78 -11.07 -1.66
CA GLU A 15 4.82 -11.14 -2.75
C GLU A 15 4.88 -9.91 -3.66
N VAL A 16 4.20 -9.98 -4.79
CA VAL A 16 4.16 -8.91 -5.79
C VAL A 16 2.75 -8.31 -5.84
N TYR A 17 2.67 -6.99 -5.76
CA TYR A 17 1.40 -6.25 -5.71
C TYR A 17 1.30 -5.22 -6.83
N PRO A 18 0.09 -4.83 -7.27
CA PRO A 18 -0.05 -3.74 -8.23
C PRO A 18 0.44 -2.41 -7.61
N CYS A 19 1.10 -1.56 -8.39
CA CYS A 19 1.54 -0.26 -7.89
C CYS A 19 0.34 0.66 -7.64
N PRO A 20 0.14 1.20 -6.41
CA PRO A 20 -1.00 2.06 -6.14
C PRO A 20 -0.88 3.46 -6.74
N VAL A 21 0.34 3.89 -7.09
CA VAL A 21 0.64 5.21 -7.66
C VAL A 21 0.34 5.22 -9.16
N CYS A 22 1.05 4.41 -9.95
CA CYS A 22 0.90 4.43 -11.41
C CYS A 22 -0.21 3.50 -11.92
N ARG A 23 -0.66 2.53 -11.12
CA ARG A 23 -1.65 1.49 -11.50
C ARG A 23 -1.28 0.65 -12.74
N ILE A 24 -0.05 0.80 -13.25
CA ILE A 24 0.48 0.11 -14.43
C ILE A 24 1.50 -0.95 -14.00
N GLY A 25 2.50 -0.55 -13.23
CA GLY A 25 3.55 -1.44 -12.76
C GLY A 25 3.15 -2.25 -11.53
N LYS A 26 4.11 -3.02 -11.04
CA LYS A 26 4.01 -3.82 -9.82
C LYS A 26 5.08 -3.38 -8.83
N ILE A 27 4.77 -3.50 -7.55
CA ILE A 27 5.71 -3.31 -6.46
C ILE A 27 6.15 -4.67 -5.93
N SER A 28 7.43 -4.79 -5.63
CA SER A 28 8.04 -6.00 -5.08
C SER A 28 9.14 -5.63 -4.09
N HIS A 29 9.50 -6.57 -3.22
CA HIS A 29 10.56 -6.41 -2.23
C HIS A 29 11.88 -5.98 -2.89
N MET A 30 12.58 -5.04 -2.25
CA MET A 30 13.94 -4.70 -2.60
C MET A 30 14.89 -5.53 -1.72
N PRO A 31 15.73 -6.40 -2.30
CA PRO A 31 16.73 -7.12 -1.52
C PRO A 31 17.58 -6.13 -0.71
N LEU A 32 17.87 -6.48 0.55
CA LEU A 32 18.73 -5.72 1.46
C LEU A 32 18.14 -4.42 2.04
N MET A 33 16.87 -4.11 1.80
CA MET A 33 16.18 -2.96 2.39
C MET A 33 14.78 -3.37 2.86
N GLU A 34 14.23 -2.75 3.91
CA GLU A 34 12.84 -2.98 4.35
C GLU A 34 11.84 -2.14 3.51
N ALA A 35 11.97 -2.23 2.19
CA ALA A 35 11.22 -1.42 1.24
C ALA A 35 10.74 -2.26 0.05
N MET A 36 9.73 -1.74 -0.64
CA MET A 36 9.30 -2.24 -1.94
C MET A 36 9.39 -1.14 -2.99
N ALA A 37 9.67 -1.47 -4.23
CA ALA A 37 9.74 -0.49 -5.31
C ALA A 37 8.91 -0.91 -6.52
N CYS A 38 8.40 0.08 -7.26
CA CYS A 38 7.70 -0.16 -8.51
C CYS A 38 8.67 -0.40 -9.68
N ASP A 39 8.44 -1.46 -10.43
CA ASP A 39 9.18 -1.79 -11.66
C ASP A 39 8.92 -0.82 -12.84
N PHE A 40 7.92 0.05 -12.73
CA PHE A 40 7.52 0.99 -13.78
C PHE A 40 7.82 2.45 -13.41
N CYS A 41 7.20 2.95 -12.32
CA CYS A 41 7.35 4.36 -11.94
C CYS A 41 8.54 4.63 -11.00
N GLN A 42 9.29 3.59 -10.61
CA GLN A 42 10.48 3.66 -9.76
C GLN A 42 10.25 4.31 -8.39
N GLU A 43 8.99 4.37 -7.94
CA GLU A 43 8.65 4.87 -6.61
C GLU A 43 8.97 3.81 -5.55
N ILE A 44 9.52 4.26 -4.42
CA ILE A 44 9.93 3.42 -3.30
C ILE A 44 8.89 3.56 -2.18
N PHE A 45 8.55 2.45 -1.56
CA PHE A 45 7.58 2.39 -0.48
C PHE A 45 8.21 1.77 0.76
N THR A 46 8.01 2.41 1.91
CA THR A 46 8.27 1.80 3.21
C THR A 46 7.11 0.89 3.59
N VAL A 47 7.42 -0.29 4.13
CA VAL A 47 6.42 -1.32 4.43
C VAL A 47 6.11 -1.37 5.93
N ASN A 48 4.83 -1.48 6.26
CA ASN A 48 4.37 -1.82 7.60
C ASN A 48 3.44 -3.04 7.51
N LEU A 49 3.97 -4.23 7.81
CA LEU A 49 3.20 -5.48 7.73
C LEU A 49 2.14 -5.61 8.84
N GLU A 50 2.40 -5.07 10.03
CA GLU A 50 1.46 -5.12 11.16
C GLU A 50 0.16 -4.39 10.83
N LEU A 51 0.27 -3.21 10.22
CA LEU A 51 -0.87 -2.40 9.79
C LEU A 51 -1.38 -2.77 8.40
N GLN A 52 -0.69 -3.68 7.70
CA GLN A 52 -0.96 -4.07 6.32
C GLN A 52 -0.90 -2.86 5.38
N GLN A 53 0.16 -2.05 5.50
CA GLN A 53 0.29 -0.75 4.85
C GLN A 53 1.60 -0.59 4.10
N ILE A 54 1.55 0.29 3.09
CA ILE A 54 2.73 0.86 2.46
C ILE A 54 2.64 2.37 2.48
N LYS A 55 3.80 3.03 2.53
CA LYS A 55 3.91 4.48 2.60
C LYS A 55 4.92 4.98 1.58
N MET A 56 4.59 6.05 0.89
CA MET A 56 5.43 6.71 -0.12
C MET A 56 6.12 7.94 0.50
N PRO A 57 7.42 7.87 0.82
CA PRO A 57 8.16 8.93 1.48
C PRO A 57 8.55 10.09 0.55
N SER A 58 8.42 9.92 -0.77
CA SER A 58 8.78 10.95 -1.76
C SER A 58 7.88 12.20 -1.74
N ARG A 59 6.72 12.14 -1.06
CA ARG A 59 5.78 13.25 -0.90
C ARG A 59 5.69 13.70 0.57
N GLN A 60 5.40 14.98 0.78
CA GLN A 60 5.06 15.53 2.10
C GLN A 60 3.68 16.23 2.09
N PRO A 61 2.72 15.82 2.94
CA PRO A 61 2.79 14.66 3.82
C PRO A 61 2.80 13.34 3.00
N PRO A 62 3.41 12.27 3.55
CA PRO A 62 3.48 10.98 2.87
C PRO A 62 2.10 10.42 2.55
N LEU A 63 1.99 9.72 1.42
CA LEU A 63 0.78 8.96 1.09
C LEU A 63 0.91 7.55 1.65
N VAL A 64 -0.18 7.06 2.25
CA VAL A 64 -0.31 5.74 2.86
C VAL A 64 -1.43 4.98 2.17
N TRP A 65 -1.18 3.73 1.86
CA TRP A 65 -2.18 2.79 1.34
C TRP A 65 -2.25 1.59 2.27
N ARG A 66 -3.47 1.08 2.50
CA ARG A 66 -3.70 -0.16 3.23
C ARG A 66 -4.10 -1.26 2.27
N TRP A 67 -3.58 -2.47 2.49
CA TRP A 67 -4.03 -3.66 1.80
C TRP A 67 -5.26 -4.23 2.49
N ASN A 68 -6.34 -4.45 1.73
CA ASN A 68 -7.60 -4.97 2.27
C ASN A 68 -7.80 -6.49 2.06
N GLY A 69 -6.82 -7.18 1.48
CA GLY A 69 -6.91 -8.59 1.10
C GLY A 69 -7.00 -8.83 -0.42
N PHE A 70 -7.37 -7.81 -1.19
CA PHE A 70 -7.61 -7.90 -2.63
C PHE A 70 -6.93 -6.76 -3.40
N SER A 71 -6.92 -5.56 -2.83
CA SER A 71 -6.38 -4.35 -3.45
C SER A 71 -5.90 -3.34 -2.40
N TRP A 72 -5.13 -2.36 -2.87
CA TRP A 72 -4.84 -1.14 -2.12
C TRP A 72 -6.11 -0.31 -1.96
N THR A 73 -6.35 0.20 -0.76
CA THR A 73 -7.37 1.22 -0.48
C THR A 73 -7.06 2.52 -1.22
N GLU A 74 -7.90 3.54 -1.04
CA GLU A 74 -7.55 4.90 -1.44
C GLU A 74 -6.33 5.41 -0.67
N ALA A 75 -5.63 6.36 -1.28
CA ALA A 75 -4.45 6.98 -0.70
C ALA A 75 -4.88 7.91 0.45
N GLN A 76 -4.29 7.71 1.62
CA GLN A 76 -4.50 8.57 2.79
C GLN A 76 -3.25 9.41 3.03
N LEU A 77 -3.42 10.67 3.45
CA LEU A 77 -2.28 11.48 3.89
C LEU A 77 -1.93 11.08 5.32
N GLU A 78 -0.67 10.78 5.57
CA GLU A 78 -0.20 10.47 6.92
C GLU A 78 -0.43 11.68 7.85
N GLY A 79 -1.00 11.41 9.03
CA GLY A 79 -1.30 12.45 10.02
C GLY A 79 -2.53 13.30 9.72
N VAL A 80 -3.25 13.04 8.62
CA VAL A 80 -4.56 13.65 8.37
C VAL A 80 -5.63 12.64 8.79
N GLU A 81 -6.14 12.79 10.00
CA GLU A 81 -7.49 12.32 10.29
C GLU A 81 -8.43 13.18 9.44
N LEU A 82 -8.98 12.60 8.37
CA LEU A 82 -10.15 13.19 7.71
C LEU A 82 -11.33 13.08 8.67
N GLY A 83 -11.32 13.92 9.71
CA GLY A 83 -12.51 14.29 10.43
C GLY A 83 -13.41 14.95 9.42
N TRP A 84 -14.44 14.24 8.99
CA TRP A 84 -15.46 14.75 8.10
C TRP A 84 -16.03 16.04 8.71
N GLY A 85 -15.58 17.18 8.22
CA GLY A 85 -16.18 18.47 8.50
C GLY A 85 -17.48 18.58 7.73
N TYR A 86 -18.55 17.98 8.25
CA TYR A 86 -19.90 18.45 7.98
C TYR A 86 -20.14 19.65 8.91
N GLY A 87 -19.94 20.85 8.36
CA GLY A 87 -20.58 22.06 8.86
C GLY A 87 -22.02 22.15 8.37
#